data_AF-A0A9D8KB11-F1
#
_entry.id   AF-A0A9D8KB11-F1
#
_cell.length_a   1.000
_cell.length_b   1.000
_cell.length_c   1.000
_cell.angle_alpha   90.00
_cell.angle_beta   90.00
_cell.angle_gamma   90.00
#
_symmetry.space_group_name_H-M   'P 1'
#
loop_
_entity.id
_entity.type
_entity.pdbx_description
1 polymer ?
#
loop_
_entity_poly.entity_id
_entity_poly.type
_entity_poly.pdbx_seq_one_letter_code
_entity_poly.pdbx_strand_id
1 'polypeptide(L)'
;MPPDEDARALLLLALRHEQSLAASLDPAFAQENWGFLAQQCVENLLKALIVLADQQPPLSHDLARLELLSGARLPEELLELQDFAVKARYSPQATPLPATREQILALIRQLRAELEEQLAGWDGSQPTKA
;
A
#
# COMPACT_ATOMS: atom_id res chain seq x y z
N MET A 1 -21.70 4.45 1.02
CA MET A 1 -21.13 3.68 2.14
C MET A 1 -20.37 4.70 2.98
N PRO A 2 -20.38 4.62 4.33
CA PRO A 2 -19.59 5.55 5.12
C PRO A 2 -18.08 5.33 4.84
N PRO A 3 -17.26 6.40 4.86
CA PRO A 3 -15.84 6.32 4.47
C PRO A 3 -15.02 5.28 5.24
N ASP A 4 -15.33 5.03 6.50
CA ASP A 4 -14.64 4.03 7.32
C ASP A 4 -14.91 2.59 6.84
N GLU A 5 -16.11 2.30 6.35
CA GLU A 5 -16.45 0.98 5.82
C GLU A 5 -15.72 0.69 4.49
N ASP A 6 -15.66 1.69 3.59
CA ASP A 6 -14.88 1.58 2.34
C ASP A 6 -13.37 1.47 2.63
N ALA A 7 -12.85 2.23 3.59
CA ALA A 7 -11.46 2.15 4.02
C ALA A 7 -11.12 0.79 4.65
N ARG A 8 -12.04 0.21 5.45
CA ARG A 8 -11.90 -1.14 6.01
C ARG A 8 -11.88 -2.21 4.93
N ALA A 9 -12.68 -2.07 3.87
CA ALA A 9 -12.66 -3.01 2.75
C ALA A 9 -11.28 -3.03 2.05
N LEU A 10 -10.68 -1.85 1.85
CA LEU A 10 -9.33 -1.72 1.28
C LEU A 10 -8.26 -2.28 2.22
N LEU A 11 -8.37 -2.04 3.53
CA LEU A 11 -7.48 -2.65 4.53
C LEU A 11 -7.55 -4.19 4.50
N LEU A 12 -8.74 -4.78 4.35
CA LEU A 12 -8.88 -6.23 4.22
C LEU A 12 -8.19 -6.78 2.97
N LEU A 13 -8.18 -6.04 1.86
CA LEU A 13 -7.41 -6.42 0.67
C LEU A 13 -5.90 -6.34 0.94
N ALA A 14 -5.43 -5.26 1.57
CA ALA A 14 -4.04 -5.11 1.95
C ALA A 14 -3.56 -6.25 2.88
N LEU A 15 -4.37 -6.64 3.86
CA LEU A 15 -4.07 -7.74 4.79
C LEU A 15 -3.93 -9.10 4.09
N ARG A 16 -4.73 -9.38 3.05
CA ARG A 16 -4.58 -10.61 2.25
C ARG A 16 -3.25 -10.63 1.49
N HIS A 17 -2.84 -9.49 0.94
CA HIS A 17 -1.53 -9.36 0.32
C HIS A 17 -0.40 -9.51 1.36
N GLU A 18 -0.50 -8.84 2.52
CA GLU A 18 0.48 -8.94 3.61
C GLU A 18 0.68 -10.38 4.07
N GLN A 19 -0.41 -11.14 4.26
CA GLN A 19 -0.34 -12.55 4.62
C GLN A 19 0.43 -13.37 3.58
N SER A 20 0.18 -13.10 2.29
CA SER A 20 0.89 -13.75 1.19
C SER A 20 2.37 -13.39 1.18
N LEU A 21 2.72 -12.12 1.41
CA LEU A 21 4.11 -11.65 1.49
C LEU A 21 4.87 -12.31 2.64
N ALA A 22 4.24 -12.39 3.81
CA ALA A 22 4.84 -13.04 4.99
C ALA A 22 5.06 -14.54 4.78
N ALA A 23 4.16 -15.22 4.07
CA ALA A 23 4.29 -16.63 3.74
C ALA A 23 5.32 -16.93 2.63
N SER A 24 5.83 -15.89 1.96
CA SER A 24 6.69 -16.01 0.78
C SER A 24 8.00 -15.22 0.89
N LEU A 25 8.59 -15.16 2.09
CA LEU A 25 9.90 -14.52 2.30
C LEU A 25 11.06 -15.27 1.63
N ASP A 26 10.91 -16.58 1.40
CA ASP A 26 11.92 -17.40 0.72
C ASP A 26 12.22 -16.86 -0.70
N PRO A 27 13.49 -16.54 -1.04
CA PRO A 27 13.89 -16.11 -2.38
C PRO A 27 13.52 -17.07 -3.52
N ALA A 28 13.23 -18.35 -3.23
CA ALA A 28 12.71 -19.30 -4.20
C ALA A 28 11.33 -18.91 -4.75
N PHE A 29 10.55 -18.13 -4.01
CA PHE A 29 9.31 -17.54 -4.53
C PHE A 29 9.64 -16.42 -5.53
N ALA A 30 8.92 -16.38 -6.66
CA ALA A 30 9.22 -15.46 -7.75
C ALA A 30 9.21 -13.98 -7.31
N GLN A 31 10.32 -13.28 -7.55
CA GLN A 31 10.52 -11.91 -7.08
C GLN A 31 9.51 -10.94 -7.69
N GLU A 32 9.17 -11.11 -8.95
CA GLU A 32 8.22 -10.27 -9.69
C GLU A 32 6.82 -10.38 -9.08
N ASN A 33 6.41 -11.60 -8.73
CA ASN A 33 5.14 -11.84 -8.06
C ASN A 33 5.14 -11.26 -6.65
N TRP A 34 6.26 -11.40 -5.93
CA TRP A 34 6.39 -10.86 -4.57
C TRP A 34 6.34 -9.33 -4.57
N GLY A 35 7.13 -8.69 -5.42
CA GLY A 35 7.17 -7.24 -5.55
C GLY A 35 5.83 -6.67 -6.05
N PHE A 36 5.12 -7.37 -6.93
CA PHE A 36 3.78 -6.97 -7.35
C PHE A 36 2.77 -7.04 -6.20
N LEU A 37 2.79 -8.10 -5.39
CA LEU A 37 1.95 -8.19 -4.19
C LEU A 37 2.29 -7.10 -3.17
N ALA A 38 3.57 -6.76 -3.01
CA ALA A 38 4.01 -5.67 -2.14
C ALA A 38 3.50 -4.32 -2.63
N GLN A 39 3.62 -4.03 -3.93
CA GLN A 39 3.07 -2.81 -4.54
C GLN A 39 1.55 -2.73 -4.34
N GLN A 40 0.82 -3.81 -4.59
CA GLN A 40 -0.63 -3.86 -4.39
C GLN A 40 -1.03 -3.70 -2.92
N CYS A 41 -0.21 -4.18 -1.98
CA CYS A 41 -0.43 -3.98 -0.56
C CYS A 41 -0.34 -2.50 -0.20
N VAL A 42 0.76 -1.83 -0.57
CA VAL A 42 0.98 -0.39 -0.33
C VAL A 42 -0.11 0.45 -0.99
N GLU A 43 -0.47 0.14 -2.24
CA GLU A 43 -1.53 0.85 -2.97
C GLU A 43 -2.87 0.83 -2.23
N ASN A 44 -3.28 -0.33 -1.71
CA ASN A 44 -4.54 -0.46 -0.98
C ASN A 44 -4.52 0.30 0.35
N LEU A 45 -3.37 0.32 1.05
CA LEU A 45 -3.21 1.11 2.28
C LEU A 45 -3.33 2.62 2.00
N LEU A 46 -2.66 3.13 0.96
CA LEU A 46 -2.77 4.54 0.57
C LEU A 46 -4.19 4.91 0.15
N LYS A 47 -4.86 4.04 -0.62
CA LYS A 47 -6.26 4.27 -1.02
C LYS A 47 -7.20 4.28 0.17
N ALA A 48 -6.97 3.40 1.16
CA ALA A 48 -7.74 3.41 2.40
C ALA A 48 -7.58 4.73 3.16
N LEU A 49 -6.37 5.28 3.25
CA LEU A 49 -6.13 6.60 3.85
C LEU A 49 -6.85 7.73 3.11
N ILE A 50 -6.83 7.72 1.77
CA ILE A 50 -7.55 8.71 0.94
C ILE A 50 -9.06 8.63 1.23
N VAL A 51 -9.61 7.42 1.20
CA VAL A 51 -11.04 7.18 1.47
C VAL A 51 -11.39 7.64 2.89
N LEU A 52 -10.57 7.32 3.90
CA LEU A 52 -10.81 7.70 5.29
C LEU A 52 -10.85 9.23 5.48
N ALA A 53 -10.12 9.97 4.65
CA ALA A 53 -10.16 11.42 4.56
C ALA A 53 -11.36 11.96 3.74
N ASP A 54 -12.37 11.13 3.48
CA ASP A 54 -13.58 11.42 2.69
C ASP A 54 -13.26 11.90 1.26
N GLN A 55 -12.18 11.36 0.68
CA GLN A 55 -11.78 11.64 -0.70
C GLN A 55 -11.92 10.39 -1.57
N GLN A 56 -12.18 10.61 -2.86
CA GLN A 56 -12.24 9.52 -3.82
C GLN A 56 -10.82 9.19 -4.33
N PRO A 57 -10.32 7.94 -4.16
CA PRO A 57 -9.03 7.56 -4.70
C PRO A 57 -9.06 7.58 -6.23
N PRO A 58 -7.98 8.05 -6.89
CA PRO A 58 -7.93 8.09 -8.34
C PRO A 58 -7.92 6.66 -8.92
N LEU A 59 -8.39 6.52 -10.17
CA LEU A 59 -8.21 5.32 -10.99
C LEU A 59 -6.77 5.22 -11.52
N SER A 60 -5.80 5.35 -10.61
CA SER A 60 -4.37 5.28 -10.88
C SER A 60 -3.72 4.32 -9.87
N HIS A 61 -2.66 3.67 -10.32
CA HIS A 61 -1.80 2.78 -9.52
C HIS A 61 -0.45 3.43 -9.20
N ASP A 62 -0.35 4.75 -9.43
CA ASP A 62 0.87 5.53 -9.19
C ASP A 62 1.03 5.81 -7.68
N LEU A 63 2.02 5.17 -7.06
CA LEU A 63 2.29 5.27 -5.63
C LEU A 63 2.66 6.69 -5.20
N ALA A 64 3.42 7.43 -6.00
CA ALA A 64 3.81 8.82 -5.67
C ALA A 64 2.59 9.75 -5.68
N ARG A 65 1.69 9.55 -6.65
CA ARG A 65 0.42 10.28 -6.69
C ARG A 65 -0.48 9.91 -5.51
N LEU A 66 -0.55 8.63 -5.16
CA LEU A 66 -1.37 8.17 -4.04
C LEU A 66 -0.82 8.63 -2.69
N GLU A 67 0.50 8.64 -2.51
CA GLU A 67 1.19 9.23 -1.36
C GLU A 67 0.74 10.69 -1.17
N LEU A 68 0.89 11.51 -2.21
CA LEU A 68 0.51 12.92 -2.19
C LEU A 68 -0.95 13.14 -1.77
N LEU A 69 -1.88 12.35 -2.30
CA LEU A 69 -3.31 12.48 -2.01
C LEU A 69 -3.68 11.97 -0.61
N SER A 70 -3.03 10.90 -0.16
CA SER A 70 -3.25 10.33 1.17
C SER A 70 -2.70 11.23 2.29
N GLY A 71 -1.71 12.08 1.98
CA GLY A 71 -0.95 12.83 2.98
C GLY A 71 0.01 11.97 3.80
N ALA A 72 0.12 10.67 3.51
CA ALA A 72 1.15 9.81 4.05
C ALA A 72 2.53 10.20 3.51
N ARG A 73 3.58 9.78 4.21
CA ARG A 73 4.95 9.88 3.73
C ARG A 73 5.54 8.48 3.66
N LEU A 74 5.79 8.02 2.44
CA LEU A 74 6.36 6.72 2.20
C LEU A 74 7.90 6.78 2.28
N PRO A 75 8.53 5.74 2.84
CA PRO A 75 9.93 5.45 2.57
C PRO A 75 10.17 5.26 1.07
N GLU A 76 11.36 5.63 0.61
CA GLU A 76 11.76 5.49 -0.80
C GLU A 76 11.63 4.05 -1.29
N GLU A 77 11.95 3.09 -0.41
CA GLU A 77 11.85 1.66 -0.69
C GLU A 77 10.42 1.21 -1.02
N LEU A 78 9.40 1.87 -0.46
CA LEU A 78 8.01 1.58 -0.79
C LEU A 78 7.58 2.27 -2.10
N LEU A 79 8.10 3.45 -2.40
CA LEU A 79 7.81 4.16 -3.65
C LEU A 79 8.41 3.43 -4.87
N GLU A 80 9.62 2.88 -4.72
CA GLU A 80 10.30 2.13 -5.79
C GLU A 80 9.59 0.82 -6.17
N LEU A 81 8.67 0.33 -5.33
CA LEU A 81 7.78 -0.80 -5.69
C LEU A 81 6.89 -0.49 -6.90
N GLN A 82 6.74 0.78 -7.29
CA GLN A 82 6.03 1.20 -8.51
C GLN A 82 6.49 0.43 -9.76
N ASP A 83 7.77 0.07 -9.83
CA ASP A 83 8.35 -0.64 -10.96
C ASP A 83 7.78 -2.05 -11.13
N PHE A 84 7.26 -2.67 -10.06
CA PHE A 84 6.65 -4.00 -10.12
C PHE A 84 5.23 -4.00 -10.71
N ALA A 85 4.51 -2.88 -10.64
CA ALA A 85 3.20 -2.74 -11.30
C ALA A 85 3.33 -2.50 -12.81
N VAL A 86 4.44 -1.87 -13.23
CA VAL A 86 4.62 -1.35 -14.58
C VAL A 86 5.74 -2.08 -15.32
N LYS A 87 7.00 -1.96 -14.87
CA LYS A 87 8.18 -2.41 -15.62
C LYS A 87 8.38 -3.92 -15.57
N ALA A 88 8.18 -4.55 -14.41
CA ALA A 88 8.42 -5.98 -14.21
C ALA A 88 7.56 -6.88 -15.13
N ARG A 89 6.42 -6.39 -15.60
CA ARG A 89 5.51 -7.14 -16.49
C ARG A 89 5.90 -7.09 -17.96
N TYR A 90 6.72 -6.12 -18.37
CA TYR A 90 7.07 -5.86 -19.77
C TYR A 90 8.59 -5.93 -20.03
N SER A 91 9.41 -6.11 -19.00
CA SER A 91 10.85 -6.27 -19.13
C SER A 91 11.26 -7.75 -19.09
N PRO A 92 12.13 -8.21 -20.00
CA PRO A 92 12.76 -9.52 -19.91
C PRO A 92 13.88 -9.55 -18.85
N GLN A 93 14.28 -8.41 -18.28
CA GLN A 93 15.23 -8.33 -17.19
C GLN A 93 14.51 -8.40 -15.84
N ALA A 94 15.12 -9.10 -14.88
CA ALA A 94 14.62 -9.14 -13.51
C ALA A 94 14.59 -7.71 -12.92
N THR A 95 13.45 -7.32 -12.37
CA THR A 95 13.33 -6.04 -11.65
C THR A 95 13.82 -6.24 -10.23
N PRO A 96 14.90 -5.57 -9.80
CA PRO A 96 15.44 -5.75 -8.45
C PRO A 96 14.45 -5.23 -7.40
N LEU A 97 14.40 -5.88 -6.24
CA LEU A 97 13.70 -5.32 -5.08
C LEU A 97 14.51 -4.14 -4.53
N PRO A 98 13.83 -3.08 -4.04
CA PRO A 98 14.50 -1.89 -3.50
C PRO A 98 15.16 -2.13 -2.14
N ALA A 99 14.70 -3.18 -1.42
CA ALA A 99 15.26 -3.63 -0.15
C ALA A 99 15.00 -5.13 0.05
N THR A 100 15.43 -5.70 1.18
CA THR A 100 15.08 -7.10 1.51
C THR A 100 13.58 -7.26 1.71
N ARG A 101 13.06 -8.48 1.49
CA ARG A 101 11.63 -8.78 1.66
C ARG A 101 11.15 -8.49 3.08
N GLU A 102 11.99 -8.80 4.07
CA GLU A 102 11.74 -8.56 5.49
C GLU A 102 11.63 -7.06 5.78
N GLN A 103 12.54 -6.25 5.24
CA GLN A 103 12.50 -4.79 5.40
C GLN A 103 11.25 -4.20 4.76
N ILE A 104 10.95 -4.55 3.52
CA ILE A 104 9.76 -4.07 2.82
C ILE A 104 8.48 -4.45 3.58
N LEU A 105 8.39 -5.69 4.05
CA LEU A 105 7.25 -6.16 4.84
C LEU A 105 7.12 -5.40 6.18
N ALA A 106 8.23 -5.07 6.84
CA ALA A 106 8.21 -4.27 8.05
C ALA A 106 7.69 -2.85 7.80
N LEU A 107 8.11 -2.20 6.71
CA LEU A 107 7.64 -0.88 6.31
C LEU A 107 6.14 -0.89 5.95
N ILE A 108 5.66 -1.92 5.24
CA ILE A 108 4.24 -2.13 4.96
C ILE A 108 3.43 -2.25 6.26
N ARG A 109 3.94 -3.02 7.23
CA ARG A 109 3.27 -3.19 8.53
C ARG A 109 3.22 -1.90 9.34
N GLN A 110 4.24 -1.05 9.23
CA GLN A 110 4.23 0.26 9.86
C GLN A 110 3.13 1.14 9.25
N LEU A 111 3.07 1.25 7.92
CA LEU A 111 2.01 1.99 7.23
C LEU A 111 0.61 1.46 7.58
N ARG A 112 0.46 0.13 7.68
CA ARG A 112 -0.80 -0.49 8.12
C ARG A 112 -1.17 -0.09 9.54
N ALA A 113 -0.22 -0.12 10.48
CA ALA A 113 -0.48 0.27 11.86
C ALA A 113 -0.93 1.73 11.97
N GLU A 114 -0.30 2.64 11.22
CA GLU A 114 -0.68 4.05 11.14
C GLU A 114 -2.13 4.24 10.63
N LEU A 115 -2.54 3.46 9.61
CA LEU A 115 -3.93 3.44 9.13
C LEU A 115 -4.90 2.88 10.18
N GLU A 116 -4.54 1.80 10.88
CA GLU A 116 -5.37 1.20 11.92
C GLU A 116 -5.59 2.15 13.10
N GLU A 117 -4.56 2.91 13.50
CA GLU A 117 -4.68 3.96 14.52
C GLU A 117 -5.66 5.05 14.08
N GLN A 118 -5.58 5.51 12.82
CA GLN A 118 -6.52 6.50 12.28
C GLN A 118 -7.95 5.96 12.22
N LEU A 119 -8.14 4.70 11.81
CA LEU A 119 -9.45 4.04 11.79
C LEU A 119 -10.05 3.85 13.19
N ALA A 120 -9.21 3.58 14.19
CA ALA A 120 -9.66 3.45 15.58
C ALA A 120 -10.05 4.80 16.19
N GLY A 121 -9.37 5.88 15.77
CA GLY A 121 -9.66 7.26 16.18
C GLY A 121 -10.74 7.97 15.35
N TRP A 122 -11.30 7.33 14.33
CA TRP A 122 -12.28 7.96 13.44
C TRP A 122 -13.64 8.09 14.13
N ASP A 123 -14.06 9.32 14.39
CA ASP A 123 -15.33 9.67 15.06
C ASP A 123 -16.42 10.15 14.09
N GLY A 124 -16.20 9.96 12.78
CA GLY A 124 -17.09 10.45 11.72
C GLY A 124 -17.05 11.96 11.48
N SER A 125 -16.19 12.70 12.19
CA SER A 125 -16.10 14.16 12.12
C SER A 125 -14.71 14.59 11.65
N GLN A 126 -14.44 14.56 10.35
CA GLN A 126 -13.27 15.31 9.85
C GLN A 126 -13.55 16.83 9.92
N PRO A 127 -12.59 17.65 10.37
CA PRO A 127 -12.73 19.10 10.38
C PRO A 127 -12.78 19.60 8.93
N THR A 128 -13.73 20.48 8.65
CA THR A 128 -13.75 21.29 7.43
C THR A 128 -12.41 22.00 7.34
N LYS A 129 -11.55 21.59 6.39
CA LYS A 129 -10.36 22.38 6.04
C LYS A 129 -10.85 23.76 5.61
N ALA A 130 -10.56 24.76 6.44
CA ALA A 130 -10.79 26.18 6.16
C ALA A 130 -9.84 26.70 5.08
#